data_AF-A0A453KZW8-F1
#
_entry.id   AF-A0A453KZW8-F1
#
_cell.length_a   1.000
_cell.length_b   1.000
_cell.length_c   1.000
_cell.angle_alpha   90.00
_cell.angle_beta   90.00
_cell.angle_gamma   90.00
#
_symmetry.space_group_name_H-M   'P 1'
#
loop_
_entity.id
_entity.type
_entity.pdbx_description
1 polymer ?
#
loop_
_entity_poly.entity_id
_entity_poly.type
_entity_poly.pdbx_seq_one_letter_code
_entity_poly.pdbx_strand_id
1 'polypeptide(L)'
;MSQDWTSDNDDSDKFEWESDGEAEPSSAPAFRNLDAAGPSTLDSNGWANEEAPPTSLVEGYVLMGFPKEMVLKGIKEIGHSDANALLELLLTYKTLGDDAAAGNCSTSGCFPQSVEDDDDFDFENWDGDNDADGREPNPDSSGDEDFLREMSEKDNKIKSLVDMGFPEDEANMAITRCGVDAALTVLADSVYASQAAGDCHYGNLSDYEVTGSCFDSLGGRKRARLMEGSKKKRKRYGGAAQGNRRPLDGSHEEPMPLPNPMVGFNLPNDRLRSVTRRLPQQAIGPPFFYYENVALAPKGVWATISRFLYDIEPEFVDSKHLCAAARKRGYIHNLPIENRFPLLPLPPKTIFEAFPHYKKWWPSWDPRRQLNCLQTSMSSAKLTERIQCALASSGNPPPKSVQKYVMDECRKWNLVWVGKNKVAHLEPDEVEYLLGFPRDHTRGVGKTERFKSLGNSFQVDTVAYHLSVLKDMYPNGVNVLSLFTGIGGGEVALHRLGIHMRTVVSVEIGEVNRRILRGWWDQTQTGTLIEIADVKSLTDDRIATFVRRFGGFDLVIGGSPCNNLAGSNRHHRDGL
;
A
#
# COMPACT_ATOMS: atom_id res chain seq x y z
N MET A 1 23.17 -47.35 -34.01
CA MET A 1 24.31 -46.73 -34.72
C MET A 1 24.07 -45.23 -34.63
N SER A 2 24.33 -44.57 -33.51
CA SER A 2 25.63 -44.29 -32.85
C SER A 2 26.48 -43.32 -33.66
N GLN A 3 26.58 -42.08 -33.19
CA GLN A 3 27.76 -41.19 -33.06
C GLN A 3 27.24 -39.76 -32.88
N ASP A 4 27.24 -39.21 -31.65
CA ASP A 4 28.35 -38.49 -30.99
C ASP A 4 28.89 -37.30 -31.77
N TRP A 5 28.58 -36.09 -31.27
CA TRP A 5 29.48 -34.93 -31.29
C TRP A 5 29.35 -34.18 -29.96
N THR A 6 30.48 -34.13 -29.27
CA THR A 6 30.78 -33.48 -28.00
C THR A 6 31.10 -32.00 -28.15
N SER A 7 30.71 -31.24 -27.11
CA SER A 7 31.41 -30.11 -26.47
C SER A 7 31.87 -28.91 -27.32
N ASP A 8 31.41 -27.71 -26.94
CA ASP A 8 32.32 -26.63 -26.55
C ASP A 8 31.68 -25.78 -25.44
N ASN A 9 32.47 -25.60 -24.39
CA ASN A 9 32.28 -24.80 -23.19
C ASN A 9 33.23 -23.59 -23.33
N ASP A 10 32.75 -22.39 -23.02
CA ASP A 10 33.51 -21.23 -22.51
C ASP A 10 32.43 -20.24 -22.00
N ASP A 11 32.27 -20.01 -20.69
CA ASP A 11 33.00 -19.04 -19.85
C ASP A 11 33.22 -17.70 -20.57
N SER A 12 32.86 -16.50 -20.09
CA SER A 12 32.48 -15.97 -18.79
C SER A 12 31.83 -14.58 -19.04
N ASP A 13 31.00 -14.09 -18.13
CA ASP A 13 31.26 -12.79 -17.46
C ASP A 13 30.12 -12.42 -16.51
N LYS A 14 30.46 -12.64 -15.25
CA LYS A 14 29.78 -12.28 -14.02
C LYS A 14 30.06 -10.80 -13.78
N PHE A 15 29.06 -9.93 -13.92
CA PHE A 15 29.20 -8.53 -13.52
C PHE A 15 28.66 -8.35 -12.09
N GLU A 16 29.61 -8.27 -11.15
CA GLU A 16 29.43 -7.84 -9.78
C GLU A 16 29.37 -6.31 -9.74
N TRP A 17 28.40 -5.75 -9.03
CA TRP A 17 28.33 -4.32 -8.77
C TRP A 17 29.02 -4.03 -7.45
N GLU A 18 30.23 -3.47 -7.50
CA GLU A 18 30.90 -2.87 -6.35
C GLU A 18 30.36 -1.45 -6.10
N SER A 19 30.36 -1.11 -4.81
CA SER A 19 29.79 0.08 -4.19
C SER A 19 30.89 1.11 -3.98
N ASP A 20 30.79 2.29 -4.58
CA ASP A 20 31.70 3.39 -4.29
C ASP A 20 31.14 4.28 -3.17
N GLY A 21 31.95 4.38 -2.12
CA GLY A 21 31.75 5.20 -0.94
C GLY A 21 32.10 6.67 -1.14
N GLU A 22 31.72 7.42 -0.11
CA GLU A 22 31.86 8.87 0.00
C GLU A 22 33.30 9.37 -0.04
N ALA A 23 33.49 10.56 -0.62
CA ALA A 23 34.70 11.36 -0.47
C ALA A 23 34.33 12.80 -0.10
N GLU A 24 34.83 13.24 1.05
CA GLU A 24 34.79 14.62 1.53
C GLU A 24 35.62 15.57 0.62
N PRO A 25 35.28 16.88 0.55
CA PRO A 25 36.05 17.84 -0.24
C PRO A 25 37.22 18.44 0.56
N SER A 26 38.44 18.26 0.04
CA SER A 26 39.64 18.95 0.54
C SER A 26 39.87 20.31 -0.14
N SER A 27 40.40 21.22 0.65
CA SER A 27 40.71 22.64 0.45
C SER A 27 41.62 23.00 -0.74
N ALA A 28 41.53 24.29 -1.12
CA ALA A 28 42.15 25.01 -2.25
C ALA A 28 43.69 24.97 -2.38
N PRO A 29 44.25 25.52 -3.48
CA PRO A 29 44.77 26.89 -3.37
C PRO A 29 44.52 27.80 -4.59
N ALA A 30 44.56 29.11 -4.32
CA ALA A 30 44.36 30.23 -5.24
C ALA A 30 45.62 30.58 -6.06
N PHE A 31 45.41 31.14 -7.27
CA PHE A 31 46.31 32.13 -7.87
C PHE A 31 45.54 33.27 -8.53
N ARG A 32 46.13 34.46 -8.39
CA ARG A 32 45.58 35.82 -8.58
C ARG A 32 45.71 36.33 -10.02
N ASN A 33 44.82 37.25 -10.42
CA ASN A 33 45.10 38.67 -10.73
C ASN A 33 43.87 39.31 -11.43
N LEU A 34 43.23 40.29 -10.79
CA LEU A 34 43.39 41.76 -10.93
C LEU A 34 42.58 42.32 -12.10
N ASP A 35 41.47 42.99 -11.80
CA ASP A 35 41.33 44.43 -12.06
C ASP A 35 40.19 45.01 -11.21
N ALA A 36 40.47 46.20 -10.69
CA ALA A 36 39.76 46.86 -9.59
C ALA A 36 38.89 48.02 -10.09
N ALA A 37 37.84 48.36 -9.32
CA ALA A 37 37.67 49.69 -8.70
C ALA A 37 36.36 49.74 -7.89
N GLY A 38 36.47 49.70 -6.56
CA GLY A 38 35.52 50.39 -5.67
C GLY A 38 35.95 51.86 -5.49
N PRO A 39 35.21 52.69 -4.72
CA PRO A 39 35.32 52.56 -3.27
C PRO A 39 34.07 52.93 -2.41
N SER A 40 34.13 52.49 -1.14
CA SER A 40 33.68 53.15 0.12
C SER A 40 32.17 53.35 0.37
N THR A 41 31.57 53.14 1.55
CA THR A 41 32.05 52.90 2.93
C THR A 41 30.85 52.47 3.82
N LEU A 42 31.17 51.87 4.98
CA LEU A 42 30.35 51.58 6.17
C LEU A 42 29.28 52.68 6.50
N ASP A 43 28.13 52.39 7.13
CA ASP A 43 28.01 52.08 8.57
C ASP A 43 26.59 51.63 9.01
N SER A 44 26.59 51.03 10.20
CA SER A 44 25.56 50.40 11.03
C SER A 44 24.35 51.22 11.55
N ASN A 45 23.24 50.50 11.78
CA ASN A 45 22.15 50.64 12.79
C ASN A 45 21.42 51.98 13.01
N GLY A 46 20.07 51.97 12.86
CA GLY A 46 19.18 52.99 13.44
C GLY A 46 17.70 52.82 13.07
N TRP A 47 16.85 52.86 14.08
CA TRP A 47 15.39 52.65 14.08
C TRP A 47 14.61 53.87 13.54
N ALA A 48 13.48 53.59 12.87
CA ALA A 48 12.28 54.43 12.65
C ALA A 48 12.37 55.63 11.68
N ASN A 49 11.56 55.56 10.61
CA ASN A 49 10.57 56.58 10.22
C ASN A 49 9.58 55.96 9.21
N GLU A 50 8.32 55.80 9.60
CA GLU A 50 7.21 55.56 8.68
C GLU A 50 6.97 56.85 7.86
N GLU A 51 7.38 56.88 6.60
CA GLU A 51 7.00 57.94 5.68
C GLU A 51 5.55 57.74 5.21
N ALA A 52 4.70 58.73 5.50
CA ALA A 52 3.34 58.77 4.98
C ALA A 52 3.35 58.92 3.45
N PRO A 53 2.46 58.23 2.72
CA PRO A 53 2.47 58.25 1.25
C PRO A 53 2.12 59.64 0.70
N PRO A 54 2.75 60.07 -0.41
CA PRO A 54 2.52 61.40 -0.98
C PRO A 54 1.07 61.57 -1.44
N THR A 55 0.40 62.61 -0.93
CA THR A 55 -1.04 62.89 -1.12
C THR A 55 -1.48 62.98 -2.59
N SER A 56 -0.57 63.35 -3.49
CA SER A 56 -0.82 63.46 -4.94
C SER A 56 -1.03 62.11 -5.63
N LEU A 57 -0.45 61.02 -5.11
CA LEU A 57 -0.56 59.69 -5.69
C LEU A 57 -1.94 59.08 -5.38
N VAL A 58 -2.45 59.30 -4.17
CA VAL A 58 -3.78 58.86 -3.76
C VAL A 58 -4.87 59.57 -4.58
N GLU A 59 -4.74 60.88 -4.81
CA GLU A 59 -5.70 61.63 -5.64
C GLU A 59 -5.72 61.14 -7.10
N GLY A 60 -4.56 60.74 -7.65
CA GLY A 60 -4.48 60.19 -9.01
C GLY A 60 -5.33 58.94 -9.21
N TYR A 61 -5.24 57.96 -8.30
CA TYR A 61 -6.03 56.73 -8.40
C TYR A 61 -7.51 56.93 -8.04
N VAL A 62 -7.83 57.88 -7.16
CA VAL A 62 -9.22 58.25 -6.89
C VAL A 62 -9.88 58.90 -8.11
N LEU A 63 -9.15 59.74 -8.86
CA LEU A 63 -9.64 60.29 -10.14
C LEU A 63 -9.84 59.22 -11.22
N MET A 64 -9.10 58.11 -11.17
CA MET A 64 -9.30 56.94 -12.04
C MET A 64 -10.51 56.08 -11.62
N GLY A 65 -11.21 56.44 -10.54
CA GLY A 65 -12.46 55.80 -10.12
C GLY A 65 -12.31 54.74 -9.03
N PHE A 66 -11.15 54.62 -8.39
CA PHE A 66 -10.96 53.70 -7.27
C PHE A 66 -11.38 54.35 -5.92
N PRO A 67 -12.08 53.63 -5.02
CA PRO A 67 -12.41 54.15 -3.70
C PRO A 67 -11.15 54.50 -2.90
N LYS A 68 -11.13 55.67 -2.27
CA LYS A 68 -9.96 56.18 -1.53
C LYS A 68 -9.46 55.19 -0.46
N GLU A 69 -10.36 54.47 0.20
CA GLU A 69 -10.03 53.46 1.21
C GLU A 69 -9.29 52.25 0.62
N MET A 70 -9.66 51.84 -0.60
CA MET A 70 -9.01 50.74 -1.32
C MET A 70 -7.61 51.15 -1.78
N VAL A 71 -7.45 52.38 -2.26
CA VAL A 71 -6.14 52.96 -2.65
C VAL A 71 -5.19 53.02 -1.46
N LEU A 72 -5.67 53.49 -0.30
CA LEU A 72 -4.86 53.53 0.92
C LEU A 72 -4.48 52.13 1.43
N LYS A 73 -5.39 51.15 1.31
CA LYS A 73 -5.11 49.75 1.65
C LYS A 73 -4.03 49.16 0.75
N GLY A 74 -4.15 49.36 -0.57
CA GLY A 74 -3.15 48.88 -1.54
C GLY A 74 -1.75 49.49 -1.30
N ILE A 75 -1.68 50.80 -1.04
CA ILE A 75 -0.40 51.48 -0.74
C ILE A 75 0.24 50.93 0.54
N LYS A 76 -0.56 50.54 1.54
CA LYS A 76 -0.06 49.96 2.79
C LYS A 76 0.52 48.55 2.59
N GLU A 77 -0.02 47.79 1.64
CA GLU A 77 0.34 46.38 1.44
C GLU A 77 1.60 46.18 0.57
N ILE A 78 1.74 46.98 -0.49
CA ILE A 78 2.86 46.81 -1.44
C ILE A 78 3.77 48.04 -1.53
N GLY A 79 3.44 49.13 -0.82
CA GLY A 79 4.15 50.40 -0.91
C GLY A 79 3.69 51.26 -2.11
N HIS A 80 4.46 52.31 -2.41
CA HIS A 80 4.16 53.28 -3.48
C HIS A 80 5.30 53.40 -4.53
N SER A 81 6.27 52.48 -4.47
CA SER A 81 7.45 52.46 -5.35
C SER A 81 7.18 51.89 -6.73
N ASP A 82 6.15 51.05 -6.90
CA ASP A 82 5.77 50.46 -8.18
C ASP A 82 4.29 50.74 -8.50
N ALA A 83 4.08 51.64 -9.45
CA ALA A 83 2.75 52.08 -9.88
C ALA A 83 1.97 51.00 -10.63
N ASN A 84 2.65 50.09 -11.34
CA ASN A 84 2.00 49.02 -12.08
C ASN A 84 1.50 47.93 -11.12
N ALA A 85 2.33 47.56 -10.14
CA ALA A 85 1.92 46.61 -9.10
C ALA A 85 0.72 47.12 -8.28
N LEU A 86 0.67 48.43 -7.99
CA LEU A 86 -0.45 49.04 -7.28
C LEU A 86 -1.72 49.05 -8.11
N LEU A 87 -1.64 49.34 -9.41
CA LEU A 87 -2.81 49.32 -10.30
C LEU A 87 -3.40 47.91 -10.43
N GLU A 88 -2.56 46.89 -10.61
CA GLU A 88 -2.99 45.48 -10.68
C GLU A 88 -3.66 45.02 -9.38
N LEU A 89 -3.11 45.40 -8.22
CA LEU A 89 -3.71 45.10 -6.92
C LEU A 89 -5.08 45.78 -6.74
N LEU A 90 -5.23 47.04 -7.18
CA LEU A 90 -6.50 47.76 -7.11
C LEU A 90 -7.55 47.19 -8.07
N LEU A 91 -7.14 46.74 -9.25
CA LEU A 91 -8.02 46.01 -10.18
C LEU A 91 -8.47 44.68 -9.57
N THR A 92 -7.56 43.95 -8.91
CA THR A 92 -7.88 42.71 -8.20
C THR A 92 -8.91 42.95 -7.09
N TYR A 93 -8.73 44.00 -6.29
CA TYR A 93 -9.72 44.39 -5.27
C TYR A 93 -11.07 44.81 -5.83
N LYS A 94 -11.10 45.39 -7.03
CA LYS A 94 -12.34 45.69 -7.72
C LYS A 94 -13.05 44.40 -8.16
N THR A 95 -12.31 43.42 -8.71
CA THR A 95 -12.90 42.12 -9.12
C THR A 95 -13.43 41.31 -7.94
N LEU A 96 -12.74 41.34 -6.79
CA LEU A 96 -13.18 40.66 -5.56
C LEU A 96 -14.35 41.38 -4.86
N GLY A 97 -14.56 42.67 -5.16
CA GLY A 97 -15.63 43.48 -4.59
C GLY A 97 -16.96 43.43 -5.36
N ASP A 98 -16.94 43.03 -6.63
CA ASP A 98 -18.14 43.01 -7.50
C ASP A 98 -18.93 41.70 -7.45
N ASP A 99 -18.44 40.64 -6.80
CA ASP A 99 -19.15 39.35 -6.66
C ASP A 99 -20.20 39.31 -5.52
N ALA A 100 -20.46 40.44 -4.86
CA ALA A 100 -21.47 40.54 -3.79
C ALA A 100 -22.79 41.23 -4.21
N ALA A 101 -23.00 41.58 -5.49
CA ALA A 101 -24.23 42.25 -5.90
C ALA A 101 -24.65 41.99 -7.36
N ALA A 102 -25.33 40.86 -7.64
CA ALA A 102 -26.37 40.81 -8.69
C ALA A 102 -27.23 39.54 -8.60
N GLY A 103 -28.41 39.67 -8.01
CA GLY A 103 -29.50 38.73 -8.19
C GLY A 103 -30.37 39.08 -9.40
N ASN A 104 -30.61 38.06 -10.23
CA ASN A 104 -31.76 37.81 -11.10
C ASN A 104 -31.91 38.47 -12.50
N CYS A 105 -32.08 37.54 -13.45
CA CYS A 105 -33.03 37.48 -14.57
C CYS A 105 -32.71 38.09 -15.95
N SER A 106 -32.41 37.16 -16.87
CA SER A 106 -33.20 36.82 -18.07
C SER A 106 -32.98 37.55 -19.41
N THR A 107 -32.70 36.69 -20.40
CA THR A 107 -33.15 36.63 -21.80
C THR A 107 -32.24 37.11 -22.94
N SER A 108 -32.17 36.22 -23.94
CA SER A 108 -32.14 36.45 -25.40
C SER A 108 -30.79 36.51 -26.13
N GLY A 109 -30.54 35.47 -26.93
CA GLY A 109 -30.31 35.67 -28.37
C GLY A 109 -28.96 35.24 -28.96
N CYS A 110 -29.03 34.28 -29.88
CA CYS A 110 -28.14 34.03 -31.04
C CYS A 110 -26.63 33.71 -30.87
N PHE A 111 -26.27 32.51 -31.34
CA PHE A 111 -24.98 32.16 -31.98
C PHE A 111 -24.79 32.96 -33.31
N PRO A 112 -23.61 33.01 -33.99
CA PRO A 112 -22.45 32.11 -33.86
C PRO A 112 -21.03 32.74 -33.99
N GLN A 113 -20.02 31.88 -33.77
CA GLN A 113 -18.72 31.76 -34.46
C GLN A 113 -17.42 31.92 -33.66
N SER A 114 -16.58 30.89 -33.88
CA SER A 114 -15.12 30.82 -33.94
C SER A 114 -14.32 31.22 -32.70
N VAL A 115 -13.78 30.21 -32.04
CA VAL A 115 -12.47 30.31 -31.39
C VAL A 115 -11.65 29.09 -31.76
N GLU A 116 -10.46 29.41 -32.24
CA GLU A 116 -9.34 28.57 -32.57
C GLU A 116 -8.77 27.93 -31.29
N ASP A 117 -8.12 26.78 -31.47
CA ASP A 117 -7.24 26.17 -30.49
C ASP A 117 -6.15 27.18 -30.07
N ASP A 118 -5.83 27.23 -28.78
CA ASP A 118 -4.45 27.33 -28.24
C ASP A 118 -4.53 27.42 -26.70
N ASP A 119 -4.65 26.27 -26.02
CA ASP A 119 -4.36 26.16 -24.59
C ASP A 119 -2.90 25.69 -24.42
N ASP A 120 -2.00 26.66 -24.27
CA ASP A 120 -0.65 26.48 -23.72
C ASP A 120 -0.63 27.18 -22.35
N PHE A 121 -0.82 26.41 -21.27
CA PHE A 121 -0.57 26.90 -19.91
C PHE A 121 0.39 25.97 -19.20
N ASP A 122 1.63 26.46 -19.11
CA ASP A 122 2.73 25.91 -18.33
C ASP A 122 2.36 25.82 -16.85
N PHE A 123 2.56 24.62 -16.31
CA PHE A 123 2.40 24.29 -14.91
C PHE A 123 3.63 24.75 -14.13
N GLU A 124 3.54 25.90 -13.45
CA GLU A 124 4.48 26.26 -12.40
C GLU A 124 3.92 25.89 -11.02
N ASN A 125 4.59 24.92 -10.43
CA ASN A 125 4.45 24.45 -9.06
C ASN A 125 5.10 25.47 -8.12
N TRP A 126 4.35 26.02 -7.16
CA TRP A 126 4.95 26.72 -6.03
C TRP A 126 4.46 26.15 -4.70
N ASP A 127 5.42 25.55 -4.01
CA ASP A 127 5.35 25.08 -2.63
C ASP A 127 5.32 26.28 -1.67
N GLY A 128 4.58 26.16 -0.57
CA GLY A 128 4.60 27.14 0.52
C GLY A 128 3.83 26.64 1.74
N ASP A 129 4.57 26.28 2.79
CA ASP A 129 4.08 25.84 4.10
C ASP A 129 3.37 26.95 4.91
N ASN A 130 2.37 26.50 5.68
CA ASN A 130 1.85 26.97 6.99
C ASN A 130 1.61 28.46 7.27
N ASP A 131 0.37 28.78 7.69
CA ASP A 131 0.13 29.12 9.10
C ASP A 131 -1.35 28.99 9.50
N ALA A 132 -1.55 28.59 10.75
CA ALA A 132 -2.83 28.35 11.40
C ALA A 132 -3.55 29.66 11.75
N ASP A 133 -4.87 29.72 11.55
CA ASP A 133 -5.76 30.29 12.56
C ASP A 133 -7.19 29.73 12.46
N GLY A 134 -7.86 29.65 13.61
CA GLY A 134 -8.98 28.78 13.86
C GLY A 134 -10.31 29.13 13.20
N ARG A 135 -11.11 28.10 12.94
CA ARG A 135 -12.57 28.20 12.96
C ARG A 135 -13.21 26.88 13.38
N GLU A 136 -14.15 26.98 14.31
CA GLU A 136 -14.84 25.90 14.99
C GLU A 136 -15.49 24.88 14.02
N PRO A 137 -15.55 23.58 14.38
CA PRO A 137 -16.20 22.58 13.57
C PRO A 137 -17.71 22.58 13.81
N ASN A 138 -18.48 22.76 12.74
CA ASN A 138 -19.91 22.44 12.71
C ASN A 138 -20.11 20.92 12.89
N PRO A 139 -21.08 20.47 13.71
CA PRO A 139 -21.32 19.05 13.95
C PRO A 139 -22.38 18.54 12.97
N ASP A 140 -21.98 17.69 12.04
CA ASP A 140 -22.88 16.74 11.39
C ASP A 140 -22.10 15.44 11.08
N SER A 141 -21.72 14.76 12.17
CA SER A 141 -21.38 13.33 12.16
C SER A 141 -22.17 12.66 13.28
N SER A 142 -23.49 12.55 13.08
CA SER A 142 -24.43 12.00 14.06
C SER A 142 -24.40 10.47 14.16
N GLY A 143 -23.70 9.79 13.24
CA GLY A 143 -23.68 8.31 13.19
C GLY A 143 -22.80 7.64 14.26
N ASP A 144 -21.72 8.30 14.68
CA ASP A 144 -20.75 7.70 15.62
C ASP A 144 -21.20 7.83 17.08
N GLU A 145 -21.84 8.94 17.45
CA GLU A 145 -22.31 9.21 18.82
C GLU A 145 -23.54 8.35 19.18
N ASP A 146 -24.44 8.12 18.22
CA ASP A 146 -25.59 7.24 18.42
C ASP A 146 -25.15 5.78 18.59
N PHE A 147 -24.11 5.35 17.87
CA PHE A 147 -23.53 4.02 17.99
C PHE A 147 -22.81 3.79 19.35
N LEU A 148 -22.07 4.78 19.84
CA LEU A 148 -21.41 4.70 21.15
C LEU A 148 -22.42 4.72 22.31
N ARG A 149 -23.53 5.45 22.15
CA ARG A 149 -24.62 5.50 23.14
C ARG A 149 -25.31 4.14 23.27
N GLU A 150 -25.65 3.49 22.15
CA GLU A 150 -26.26 2.16 22.14
C GLU A 150 -25.37 1.09 22.82
N MET A 151 -24.06 1.15 22.59
CA MET A 151 -23.08 0.27 23.24
C MET A 151 -23.03 0.49 24.76
N SER A 152 -23.12 1.75 25.22
CA SER A 152 -23.11 2.07 26.66
C SER A 152 -24.37 1.56 27.39
N GLU A 153 -25.53 1.55 26.71
CA GLU A 153 -26.78 1.06 27.28
C GLU A 153 -26.78 -0.47 27.43
N LYS A 154 -26.17 -1.17 26.47
CA LYS A 154 -25.97 -2.62 26.53
C LYS A 154 -25.07 -3.01 27.72
N ASP A 155 -23.96 -2.31 27.91
CA ASP A 155 -23.01 -2.60 29.00
C ASP A 155 -23.64 -2.37 30.39
N ASN A 156 -24.48 -1.34 30.54
CA ASN A 156 -25.23 -1.09 31.77
C ASN A 156 -26.26 -2.19 32.09
N LYS A 157 -26.92 -2.75 31.07
CA LYS A 157 -27.87 -3.87 31.24
C LYS A 157 -27.17 -5.17 31.59
N ILE A 158 -26.02 -5.46 30.99
CA ILE A 158 -25.18 -6.62 31.34
C ILE A 158 -24.76 -6.53 32.81
N LYS A 159 -24.23 -5.37 33.23
CA LYS A 159 -23.83 -5.14 34.61
C LYS A 159 -24.99 -5.35 35.59
N SER A 160 -26.17 -4.87 35.26
CA SER A 160 -27.39 -5.05 36.07
C SER A 160 -27.80 -6.51 36.21
N LEU A 161 -27.67 -7.33 35.16
CA LEU A 161 -27.97 -8.77 35.20
C LEU A 161 -26.92 -9.55 36.00
N VAL A 162 -25.65 -9.18 35.88
CA VAL A 162 -24.55 -9.77 36.67
C VAL A 162 -24.71 -9.42 38.15
N ASP A 163 -25.10 -8.19 38.49
CA ASP A 163 -25.40 -7.77 39.87
C ASP A 163 -26.61 -8.52 40.47
N MET A 164 -27.52 -9.04 39.63
CA MET A 164 -28.62 -9.93 40.04
C MET A 164 -28.18 -11.40 40.21
N GLY A 165 -26.91 -11.72 39.98
CA GLY A 165 -26.32 -13.04 40.20
C GLY A 165 -26.32 -13.96 38.98
N PHE A 166 -26.62 -13.44 37.78
CA PHE A 166 -26.55 -14.22 36.55
C PHE A 166 -25.11 -14.23 35.97
N PRO A 167 -24.66 -15.36 35.38
CA PRO A 167 -23.42 -15.41 34.62
C PRO A 167 -23.42 -14.40 33.46
N GLU A 168 -22.27 -13.76 33.21
CA GLU A 168 -22.14 -12.72 32.18
C GLU A 168 -22.44 -13.24 30.76
N ASP A 169 -22.10 -14.51 30.49
CA ASP A 169 -22.41 -15.21 29.23
C ASP A 169 -23.91 -15.43 29.04
N GLU A 170 -24.65 -15.78 30.10
CA GLU A 170 -26.10 -15.92 30.05
C GLU A 170 -26.81 -14.57 29.92
N ALA A 171 -26.32 -13.54 30.61
CA ALA A 171 -26.80 -12.16 30.49
C ALA A 171 -26.62 -11.63 29.05
N ASN A 172 -25.46 -11.89 28.45
CA ASN A 172 -25.19 -11.56 27.05
C ASN A 172 -26.10 -12.31 26.09
N MET A 173 -26.30 -13.61 26.29
CA MET A 173 -27.22 -14.41 25.46
C MET A 173 -28.67 -13.94 25.57
N ALA A 174 -29.14 -13.53 26.75
CA ALA A 174 -30.48 -13.00 26.95
C ALA A 174 -30.70 -11.68 26.20
N ILE A 175 -29.73 -10.76 26.25
CA ILE A 175 -29.79 -9.50 25.50
C ILE A 175 -29.76 -9.74 23.99
N THR A 176 -28.96 -10.69 23.52
CA THR A 176 -28.93 -11.08 22.10
C THR A 176 -30.26 -11.69 21.64
N ARG A 177 -30.99 -12.39 22.51
CA ARG A 177 -32.28 -13.02 22.17
C ARG A 177 -33.46 -12.05 22.24
N CYS A 178 -33.48 -11.16 23.23
CA CYS A 178 -34.63 -10.28 23.49
C CYS A 178 -34.46 -8.85 22.94
N GLY A 179 -33.25 -8.47 22.54
CA GLY A 179 -32.92 -7.13 22.05
C GLY A 179 -32.49 -6.17 23.16
N VAL A 180 -31.72 -5.14 22.79
CA VAL A 180 -31.18 -4.14 23.73
C VAL A 180 -32.29 -3.30 24.36
N ASP A 181 -33.46 -3.16 23.72
CA ASP A 181 -34.62 -2.41 24.25
C ASP A 181 -35.47 -3.19 25.25
N ALA A 182 -35.23 -4.49 25.44
CA ALA A 182 -36.02 -5.31 26.35
C ALA A 182 -35.90 -4.85 27.82
N ALA A 183 -37.00 -4.96 28.56
CA ALA A 183 -37.03 -4.67 29.99
C ALA A 183 -36.19 -5.70 30.77
N LEU A 184 -35.55 -5.26 31.86
CA LEU A 184 -34.64 -6.08 32.67
C LEU A 184 -35.32 -7.36 33.21
N THR A 185 -36.62 -7.29 33.51
CA THR A 185 -37.42 -8.43 33.95
C THR A 185 -37.58 -9.50 32.87
N VAL A 186 -37.76 -9.09 31.61
CA VAL A 186 -37.87 -10.01 30.46
C VAL A 186 -36.55 -10.70 30.18
N LEU A 187 -35.42 -9.98 30.35
CA LEU A 187 -34.09 -10.55 30.23
C LEU A 187 -33.81 -11.59 31.33
N ALA A 188 -34.18 -11.30 32.58
CA ALA A 188 -34.05 -12.24 33.69
C ALA A 188 -34.94 -13.50 33.51
N ASP A 189 -36.18 -13.32 33.06
CA ASP A 189 -37.09 -14.43 32.75
C ASP A 189 -36.55 -15.32 31.61
N SER A 190 -35.91 -14.72 30.60
CA SER A 190 -35.24 -15.45 29.51
C SER A 190 -34.04 -16.26 30.00
N VAL A 191 -33.28 -15.76 30.96
CA VAL A 191 -32.19 -16.52 31.59
C VAL A 191 -32.76 -17.69 32.40
N TYR A 192 -33.79 -17.45 33.22
CA TYR A 192 -34.44 -18.50 34.00
C TYR A 192 -35.06 -19.60 33.13
N ALA A 193 -35.72 -19.22 32.03
CA ALA A 193 -36.28 -20.15 31.06
C ALA A 193 -35.19 -21.00 30.38
N SER A 194 -34.00 -20.42 30.15
CA SER A 194 -32.85 -21.12 29.57
C SER A 194 -32.22 -22.10 30.56
N GLN A 195 -32.12 -21.73 31.83
CA GLN A 195 -31.63 -22.61 32.90
C GLN A 195 -32.60 -23.78 33.16
N ALA A 196 -33.91 -23.51 33.13
CA ALA A 196 -34.94 -24.55 33.28
C ALA A 196 -34.97 -25.55 32.09
N ALA A 197 -34.52 -25.15 30.90
CA ALA A 197 -34.40 -26.02 29.74
C ALA A 197 -33.12 -26.89 29.75
N GLY A 198 -32.13 -26.56 30.59
CA GLY A 198 -30.84 -27.27 30.69
C GLY A 198 -30.83 -28.49 31.62
N ASP A 199 -31.91 -28.73 32.36
CA ASP A 199 -31.94 -29.71 33.47
C ASP A 199 -32.28 -31.15 33.04
N CYS A 200 -31.98 -31.53 31.79
CA CYS A 200 -32.30 -32.88 31.27
C CYS A 200 -31.15 -33.64 30.62
N HIS A 201 -29.88 -33.29 30.85
CA HIS A 201 -28.75 -34.19 30.59
C HIS A 201 -27.53 -33.79 31.43
N TYR A 202 -27.33 -34.47 32.57
CA TYR A 202 -26.06 -35.11 33.00
C TYR A 202 -26.20 -35.62 34.43
N GLY A 203 -26.19 -36.95 34.61
CA GLY A 203 -26.24 -37.59 35.92
C GLY A 203 -25.76 -39.04 35.88
N ASN A 204 -24.45 -39.23 36.05
CA ASN A 204 -23.72 -40.36 36.64
C ASN A 204 -24.22 -41.82 36.51
N LEU A 205 -23.37 -42.69 35.97
CA LEU A 205 -23.20 -44.10 36.38
C LEU A 205 -21.69 -44.45 36.22
N SER A 206 -20.88 -44.27 37.27
CA SER A 206 -20.51 -45.20 38.36
C SER A 206 -19.47 -46.26 38.01
N ASP A 207 -18.33 -46.17 38.71
CA ASP A 207 -17.28 -47.17 38.89
C ASP A 207 -17.82 -48.47 39.52
N TYR A 208 -17.38 -49.62 39.00
CA TYR A 208 -17.39 -50.93 39.67
C TYR A 208 -16.29 -51.81 39.05
N GLU A 209 -15.26 -52.11 39.85
CA GLU A 209 -14.41 -53.29 39.67
C GLU A 209 -15.06 -54.47 40.40
N VAL A 210 -15.04 -55.68 39.80
CA VAL A 210 -14.61 -56.97 40.42
C VAL A 210 -14.94 -58.19 39.53
N THR A 211 -13.85 -58.84 39.08
CA THR A 211 -13.60 -60.28 38.79
C THR A 211 -14.29 -61.04 37.64
N GLY A 212 -13.45 -61.72 36.82
CA GLY A 212 -13.74 -63.08 36.33
C GLY A 212 -13.21 -63.50 34.93
N SER A 213 -12.09 -64.25 34.93
CA SER A 213 -11.70 -65.30 33.95
C SER A 213 -10.99 -64.96 32.61
N CYS A 214 -9.66 -65.22 32.59
CA CYS A 214 -8.87 -66.11 31.69
C CYS A 214 -9.16 -66.13 30.16
N PHE A 215 -8.20 -66.07 29.22
CA PHE A 215 -7.04 -66.99 28.98
C PHE A 215 -6.06 -66.39 27.91
N ASP A 216 -4.74 -66.67 28.05
CA ASP A 216 -3.65 -66.78 27.04
C ASP A 216 -3.23 -65.61 26.10
N SER A 217 -1.97 -65.38 25.74
CA SER A 217 -0.67 -66.03 25.99
C SER A 217 0.49 -65.16 25.40
N LEU A 218 1.71 -65.33 25.94
CA LEU A 218 3.06 -65.01 25.37
C LEU A 218 3.43 -63.52 25.16
N GLY A 219 4.56 -62.95 25.62
CA GLY A 219 5.76 -63.44 26.28
C GLY A 219 6.94 -62.48 26.01
N GLY A 220 7.70 -62.07 27.05
CA GLY A 220 9.07 -61.47 26.98
C GLY A 220 9.16 -59.94 27.01
N ARG A 221 9.41 -59.20 28.13
CA ARG A 221 10.66 -59.03 28.93
C ARG A 221 11.90 -58.73 28.06
N LYS A 222 12.73 -57.68 28.24
CA LYS A 222 13.20 -57.02 29.48
C LYS A 222 13.88 -55.64 29.19
N ARG A 223 13.84 -54.79 30.22
CA ARG A 223 14.58 -53.54 30.49
C ARG A 223 16.11 -53.73 30.69
N ALA A 224 16.90 -52.66 30.50
CA ALA A 224 17.89 -52.07 31.45
C ALA A 224 18.66 -50.91 30.75
N ARG A 225 18.57 -49.64 31.16
CA ARG A 225 19.26 -48.90 32.25
C ARG A 225 20.80 -48.71 32.11
N LEU A 226 21.16 -47.44 31.89
CA LEU A 226 22.21 -46.59 32.52
C LEU A 226 23.65 -47.11 32.66
N MET A 227 24.64 -46.39 32.10
CA MET A 227 25.60 -45.55 32.83
C MET A 227 26.70 -44.97 31.92
N GLU A 228 27.27 -43.90 32.44
CA GLU A 228 28.17 -42.87 31.91
C GLU A 228 29.66 -43.27 31.83
N GLY A 229 30.46 -42.60 31.00
CA GLY A 229 31.93 -42.59 31.16
C GLY A 229 32.83 -42.40 29.93
N SER A 230 33.22 -41.14 29.68
CA SER A 230 34.61 -40.70 29.41
C SER A 230 35.38 -41.04 28.12
N LYS A 231 35.47 -40.02 27.25
CA LYS A 231 36.65 -39.45 26.54
C LYS A 231 37.76 -40.40 26.04
N LYS A 232 37.98 -40.41 24.70
CA LYS A 232 39.29 -40.14 24.07
C LYS A 232 39.22 -39.87 22.56
N LYS A 233 39.92 -38.81 22.15
CA LYS A 233 40.15 -38.31 20.78
C LYS A 233 40.81 -39.34 19.85
N ARG A 234 40.36 -39.45 18.59
CA ARG A 234 41.25 -39.43 17.42
C ARG A 234 40.50 -39.12 16.11
N LYS A 235 41.06 -38.15 15.36
CA LYS A 235 40.66 -37.67 14.03
C LYS A 235 40.81 -38.76 12.96
N ARG A 236 39.89 -38.84 11.98
CA ARG A 236 40.06 -38.34 10.59
C ARG A 236 38.97 -38.91 9.65
N TYR A 237 38.29 -37.97 8.98
CA TYR A 237 37.76 -37.95 7.61
C TYR A 237 37.04 -39.16 6.99
N GLY A 238 35.80 -38.92 6.55
CA GLY A 238 35.07 -39.71 5.56
C GLY A 238 33.57 -39.51 5.70
N GLY A 239 32.94 -38.81 4.75
CA GLY A 239 31.62 -38.18 4.90
C GLY A 239 30.40 -39.10 4.92
N ALA A 240 29.33 -38.60 5.53
CA ALA A 240 27.94 -38.90 5.17
C ALA A 240 27.03 -37.79 5.72
N ALA A 241 26.11 -37.35 4.87
CA ALA A 241 25.26 -36.20 5.05
C ALA A 241 24.23 -36.37 6.18
N GLN A 242 24.10 -35.36 7.05
CA GLN A 242 22.90 -35.14 7.84
C GLN A 242 22.80 -33.69 8.34
N GLY A 243 21.75 -33.01 7.88
CA GLY A 243 21.03 -31.96 8.60
C GLY A 243 21.81 -30.69 8.96
N ASN A 244 21.84 -29.70 8.06
CA ASN A 244 22.12 -28.32 8.46
C ASN A 244 20.93 -27.76 9.26
N ARG A 245 20.89 -28.02 10.58
CA ARG A 245 20.47 -26.98 11.51
C ARG A 245 21.58 -25.93 11.51
N ARG A 246 21.29 -24.70 11.06
CA ARG A 246 22.22 -23.59 11.27
C ARG A 246 22.29 -23.31 12.78
N PRO A 247 23.48 -23.21 13.39
CA PRO A 247 23.61 -22.63 14.72
C PRO A 247 23.16 -21.16 14.65
N LEU A 248 22.24 -20.78 15.52
CA LEU A 248 21.95 -19.39 15.85
C LEU A 248 23.16 -18.83 16.57
N ASP A 249 24.12 -18.32 15.81
CA ASP A 249 25.16 -17.41 16.30
C ASP A 249 24.83 -16.00 15.78
N GLY A 250 24.91 -15.02 16.67
CA GLY A 250 24.38 -13.67 16.55
C GLY A 250 25.13 -12.76 15.58
N SER A 251 25.35 -13.19 14.34
CA SER A 251 25.76 -12.31 13.25
C SER A 251 24.53 -11.88 12.45
N HIS A 252 23.97 -10.70 12.78
CA HIS A 252 22.91 -10.05 12.01
C HIS A 252 23.41 -9.47 10.67
N GLU A 253 24.56 -9.93 10.15
CA GLU A 253 25.26 -9.24 9.06
C GLU A 253 25.03 -9.83 7.67
N GLU A 254 24.55 -11.08 7.54
CA GLU A 254 24.30 -11.67 6.22
C GLU A 254 22.88 -11.36 5.72
N PRO A 255 22.73 -10.76 4.52
CA PRO A 255 21.43 -10.58 3.89
C PRO A 255 20.77 -11.94 3.63
N MET A 256 19.46 -12.04 3.91
CA MET A 256 18.69 -13.23 3.56
C MET A 256 18.76 -13.45 2.04
N PRO A 257 19.27 -14.60 1.57
CA PRO A 257 19.51 -14.81 0.15
C PRO A 257 18.18 -14.89 -0.59
N LEU A 258 18.00 -14.03 -1.59
CA LEU A 258 16.81 -14.07 -2.44
C LEU A 258 16.86 -15.29 -3.37
N PRO A 259 15.80 -16.12 -3.41
CA PRO A 259 15.73 -17.25 -4.33
C PRO A 259 15.86 -16.80 -5.79
N ASN A 260 16.59 -17.57 -6.60
CA ASN A 260 16.63 -17.40 -8.05
C ASN A 260 16.36 -18.77 -8.71
N PRO A 261 15.22 -18.96 -9.39
CA PRO A 261 14.18 -17.98 -9.68
C PRO A 261 13.28 -17.67 -8.46
N MET A 262 12.68 -16.47 -8.43
CA MET A 262 11.74 -16.02 -7.37
C MET A 262 10.32 -16.54 -7.65
N VAL A 263 10.11 -17.82 -7.41
CA VAL A 263 8.86 -18.53 -7.75
C VAL A 263 7.98 -18.87 -6.54
N GLY A 264 8.31 -18.35 -5.36
CA GLY A 264 7.60 -18.66 -4.12
C GLY A 264 7.68 -20.14 -3.74
N PHE A 265 6.66 -20.61 -3.03
CA PHE A 265 6.58 -21.99 -2.57
C PHE A 265 6.01 -22.93 -3.61
N ASN A 266 4.96 -22.53 -4.35
CA ASN A 266 4.24 -23.41 -5.27
C ASN A 266 3.57 -22.61 -6.42
N LEU A 267 4.28 -21.86 -7.27
CA LEU A 267 3.61 -21.19 -8.41
C LEU A 267 3.04 -22.20 -9.44
N PRO A 268 1.95 -21.86 -10.16
CA PRO A 268 1.23 -22.80 -11.03
C PRO A 268 2.07 -23.50 -12.11
N ASN A 269 3.14 -22.83 -12.58
CA ASN A 269 4.01 -23.35 -13.65
C ASN A 269 5.25 -24.09 -13.12
N ASP A 270 5.48 -24.12 -11.80
CA ASP A 270 6.67 -24.70 -11.19
C ASP A 270 6.28 -25.78 -10.17
N ARG A 271 5.86 -26.95 -10.70
CA ARG A 271 5.46 -28.12 -9.90
C ARG A 271 6.65 -28.92 -9.34
N LEU A 272 7.88 -28.40 -9.43
CA LEU A 272 9.09 -29.17 -9.17
C LEU A 272 9.61 -29.08 -7.72
N ARG A 273 9.07 -28.19 -6.88
CA ARG A 273 9.48 -28.05 -5.47
C ARG A 273 8.30 -28.17 -4.52
N SER A 274 8.09 -29.35 -3.94
CA SER A 274 7.26 -29.47 -2.73
C SER A 274 8.02 -28.84 -1.56
N VAL A 275 7.69 -27.59 -1.19
CA VAL A 275 8.27 -26.95 -0.01
C VAL A 275 7.56 -27.49 1.23
N THR A 276 8.27 -28.21 2.09
CA THR A 276 7.75 -28.60 3.41
C THR A 276 7.96 -27.45 4.39
N ARG A 277 6.90 -26.67 4.65
CA ARG A 277 6.92 -25.59 5.63
C ARG A 277 6.41 -26.09 6.98
N ARG A 278 7.16 -25.83 8.06
CA ARG A 278 6.70 -26.07 9.44
C ARG A 278 6.49 -24.72 10.13
N LEU A 279 5.26 -24.48 10.59
CA LEU A 279 4.91 -23.28 11.34
C LEU A 279 5.01 -23.57 12.85
N PRO A 280 5.41 -22.59 13.67
CA PRO A 280 5.29 -22.69 15.12
C PRO A 280 3.82 -22.83 15.55
N GLN A 281 3.57 -23.50 16.68
CA GLN A 281 2.21 -23.76 17.15
C GLN A 281 1.39 -22.47 17.35
N GLN A 282 2.05 -21.37 17.76
CA GLN A 282 1.40 -20.07 17.97
C GLN A 282 0.93 -19.40 16.69
N ALA A 283 1.51 -19.76 15.54
CA ALA A 283 1.20 -19.15 14.25
C ALA A 283 0.18 -19.97 13.44
N ILE A 284 -0.29 -21.11 13.95
CA ILE A 284 -1.22 -22.00 13.23
C ILE A 284 -2.66 -21.62 13.56
N GLY A 285 -3.49 -21.54 12.52
CA GLY A 285 -4.93 -21.32 12.64
C GLY A 285 -5.34 -19.85 12.54
N PRO A 286 -6.61 -19.55 12.82
CA PRO A 286 -7.13 -18.18 12.77
C PRO A 286 -6.60 -17.32 13.95
N PRO A 287 -6.41 -16.01 13.73
CA PRO A 287 -6.52 -15.34 12.44
C PRO A 287 -5.39 -15.78 11.49
N PHE A 288 -5.74 -16.02 10.23
CA PHE A 288 -4.70 -16.06 9.21
C PHE A 288 -4.13 -14.65 9.06
N PHE A 289 -2.83 -14.54 8.84
CA PHE A 289 -2.22 -13.25 8.55
C PHE A 289 -1.45 -13.29 7.24
N TYR A 290 -1.40 -12.15 6.56
CA TYR A 290 -0.72 -11.99 5.30
C TYR A 290 -0.05 -10.62 5.23
N TYR A 291 1.28 -10.62 5.29
CA TYR A 291 2.08 -9.40 5.26
C TYR A 291 2.96 -9.36 4.01
N GLU A 292 2.91 -8.25 3.27
CA GLU A 292 3.73 -8.01 2.08
C GLU A 292 4.81 -6.95 2.34
N ASN A 293 5.97 -7.15 1.73
CA ASN A 293 7.00 -6.12 1.66
C ASN A 293 7.87 -6.29 0.40
N VAL A 294 8.63 -5.26 0.02
CA VAL A 294 9.55 -5.30 -1.12
C VAL A 294 10.63 -6.36 -0.90
N ALA A 295 10.88 -7.22 -1.89
CA ALA A 295 11.86 -8.30 -1.77
C ALA A 295 13.29 -7.76 -1.55
N LEU A 296 13.67 -6.72 -2.29
CA LEU A 296 14.96 -6.04 -2.22
C LEU A 296 15.01 -5.01 -1.06
N ALA A 297 14.56 -5.41 0.13
CA ALA A 297 14.63 -4.58 1.32
C ALA A 297 16.09 -4.45 1.83
N PRO A 298 16.43 -3.39 2.59
CA PRO A 298 17.74 -3.24 3.22
C PRO A 298 18.14 -4.46 4.07
N LYS A 299 19.46 -4.64 4.26
CA LYS A 299 20.01 -5.74 5.07
C LYS A 299 19.38 -5.75 6.47
N GLY A 300 19.05 -6.93 6.98
CA GLY A 300 18.43 -7.10 8.31
C GLY A 300 16.92 -6.83 8.39
N VAL A 301 16.30 -6.18 7.39
CA VAL A 301 14.85 -5.89 7.41
C VAL A 301 14.03 -7.18 7.40
N TRP A 302 14.30 -8.11 6.47
CA TRP A 302 13.58 -9.39 6.44
C TRP A 302 13.81 -10.26 7.67
N ALA A 303 15.02 -10.24 8.25
CA ALA A 303 15.30 -10.93 9.50
C ALA A 303 14.49 -10.33 10.67
N THR A 304 14.34 -9.00 10.69
CA THR A 304 13.54 -8.30 11.70
C THR A 304 12.06 -8.62 11.55
N ILE A 305 11.51 -8.49 10.35
CA ILE A 305 10.09 -8.78 10.06
C ILE A 305 9.79 -10.26 10.39
N SER A 306 10.62 -11.20 9.93
CA SER A 306 10.46 -12.63 10.22
C SER A 306 10.46 -12.88 11.73
N ARG A 307 11.40 -12.30 12.48
CA ARG A 307 11.46 -12.43 13.95
C ARG A 307 10.18 -11.95 14.64
N PHE A 308 9.60 -10.84 14.20
CA PHE A 308 8.34 -10.33 14.78
C PHE A 308 7.11 -11.14 14.35
N LEU A 309 7.17 -11.77 13.18
CA LEU A 309 6.09 -12.61 12.63
C LEU A 309 6.41 -14.10 12.83
N TYR A 310 6.71 -14.47 14.08
CA TYR A 310 6.87 -15.85 14.55
C TYR A 310 7.99 -16.65 13.87
N ASP A 311 9.08 -16.00 13.48
CA ASP A 311 10.21 -16.61 12.76
C ASP A 311 9.80 -17.36 11.49
N ILE A 312 8.70 -16.93 10.85
CA ILE A 312 8.22 -17.52 9.60
C ILE A 312 9.09 -17.04 8.44
N GLU A 313 9.51 -17.98 7.60
CA GLU A 313 10.27 -17.69 6.38
C GLU A 313 9.38 -16.97 5.34
N PRO A 314 9.84 -15.85 4.74
CA PRO A 314 9.11 -15.15 3.69
C PRO A 314 9.05 -15.94 2.38
N GLU A 315 7.88 -15.97 1.75
CA GLU A 315 7.64 -16.44 0.40
C GLU A 315 8.04 -15.34 -0.61
N PHE A 316 9.17 -15.51 -1.30
CA PHE A 316 9.64 -14.55 -2.30
C PHE A 316 9.13 -14.88 -3.70
N VAL A 317 8.35 -13.96 -4.29
CA VAL A 317 7.72 -14.12 -5.60
C VAL A 317 7.99 -12.89 -6.47
N ASP A 318 8.26 -13.13 -7.76
CA ASP A 318 8.23 -12.11 -8.80
C ASP A 318 6.94 -12.25 -9.63
N SER A 319 6.07 -11.23 -9.59
CA SER A 319 4.78 -11.27 -10.29
C SER A 319 4.88 -11.44 -11.80
N LYS A 320 6.07 -11.29 -12.43
CA LYS A 320 6.29 -11.60 -13.86
C LYS A 320 5.93 -13.03 -14.25
N HIS A 321 5.86 -13.95 -13.28
CA HIS A 321 5.49 -15.34 -13.51
C HIS A 321 3.97 -15.53 -13.66
N LEU A 322 3.20 -14.51 -13.24
CA LEU A 322 1.75 -14.47 -13.29
C LEU A 322 1.27 -13.44 -14.33
N CYS A 323 1.78 -12.20 -14.31
CA CYS A 323 1.35 -11.13 -15.21
C CYS A 323 2.49 -10.56 -16.09
N ALA A 324 2.16 -9.57 -16.92
CA ALA A 324 3.07 -8.95 -17.88
C ALA A 324 4.06 -7.93 -17.27
N ALA A 325 4.00 -7.68 -15.96
CA ALA A 325 4.88 -6.74 -15.26
C ALA A 325 5.62 -7.42 -14.10
N ALA A 326 6.93 -7.20 -14.01
CA ALA A 326 7.73 -7.73 -12.91
C ALA A 326 7.43 -6.97 -11.60
N ARG A 327 7.27 -7.69 -10.50
CA ARG A 327 7.08 -7.08 -9.17
C ARG A 327 7.60 -8.05 -8.13
N LYS A 328 8.84 -7.82 -7.70
CA LYS A 328 9.54 -8.67 -6.72
C LYS A 328 9.10 -8.32 -5.31
N ARG A 329 8.43 -9.23 -4.62
CA ARG A 329 7.91 -9.09 -3.26
C ARG A 329 8.23 -10.30 -2.41
N GLY A 330 8.28 -10.08 -1.10
CA GLY A 330 8.27 -11.14 -0.11
C GLY A 330 6.94 -11.09 0.64
N TYR A 331 6.43 -12.26 0.99
CA TYR A 331 5.17 -12.42 1.71
C TYR A 331 5.38 -13.29 2.94
N ILE A 332 5.03 -12.80 4.13
CA ILE A 332 5.02 -13.62 5.35
C ILE A 332 3.56 -13.88 5.73
N HIS A 333 3.21 -15.15 5.84
CA HIS A 333 1.86 -15.57 6.15
C HIS A 333 1.85 -16.96 6.77
N ASN A 334 0.78 -17.27 7.50
CA ASN A 334 0.50 -18.61 8.02
C ASN A 334 -0.50 -19.41 7.17
N LEU A 335 -0.96 -18.87 6.02
CA LEU A 335 -1.88 -19.56 5.11
C LEU A 335 -1.34 -20.90 4.61
N PRO A 336 -2.20 -21.93 4.41
CA PRO A 336 -1.83 -23.15 3.71
C PRO A 336 -1.21 -22.87 2.33
N ILE A 337 -0.25 -23.72 1.96
CA ILE A 337 0.46 -23.62 0.66
C ILE A 337 -0.01 -24.69 -0.33
N GLU A 338 -0.82 -25.64 0.13
CA GLU A 338 -1.40 -26.72 -0.65
C GLU A 338 -2.74 -26.28 -1.26
N ASN A 339 -3.12 -26.86 -2.40
CA ASN A 339 -4.39 -26.60 -3.09
C ASN A 339 -4.66 -25.14 -3.50
N ARG A 340 -3.59 -24.33 -3.65
CA ARG A 340 -3.71 -22.99 -4.27
C ARG A 340 -4.15 -23.12 -5.73
N PHE A 341 -4.99 -22.19 -6.17
CA PHE A 341 -5.43 -22.11 -7.57
C PHE A 341 -5.36 -20.67 -8.08
N PRO A 342 -5.00 -20.45 -9.36
CA PRO A 342 -4.95 -19.11 -9.94
C PRO A 342 -6.34 -18.55 -10.24
N LEU A 343 -6.45 -17.22 -10.29
CA LEU A 343 -7.64 -16.55 -10.82
C LEU A 343 -7.83 -16.89 -12.30
N LEU A 344 -9.10 -17.00 -12.70
CA LEU A 344 -9.51 -17.18 -14.09
C LEU A 344 -10.34 -15.96 -14.54
N PRO A 345 -10.17 -15.48 -15.80
CA PRO A 345 -9.15 -15.91 -16.77
C PRO A 345 -7.72 -15.58 -16.30
N LEU A 346 -6.74 -16.34 -16.79
CA LEU A 346 -5.34 -16.09 -16.45
C LEU A 346 -4.91 -14.71 -16.99
N PRO A 347 -4.19 -13.90 -16.18
CA PRO A 347 -3.70 -12.62 -16.65
C PRO A 347 -2.69 -12.78 -17.80
N PRO A 348 -2.59 -11.79 -18.70
CA PRO A 348 -1.61 -11.81 -19.79
C PRO A 348 -0.19 -11.77 -19.22
N LYS A 349 0.72 -12.57 -19.79
CA LYS A 349 2.11 -12.69 -19.34
C LYS A 349 3.08 -11.83 -20.13
N THR A 350 2.65 -11.30 -21.27
CA THR A 350 3.47 -10.44 -22.12
C THR A 350 2.78 -9.13 -22.46
N ILE A 351 3.57 -8.10 -22.75
CA ILE A 351 3.08 -6.77 -23.18
C ILE A 351 2.11 -6.90 -24.35
N PHE A 352 2.40 -7.78 -25.31
CA PHE A 352 1.60 -7.94 -26.51
C PHE A 352 0.33 -8.78 -26.32
N GLU A 353 0.28 -9.61 -25.28
CA GLU A 353 -0.96 -10.27 -24.85
C GLU A 353 -1.88 -9.27 -24.15
N ALA A 354 -1.31 -8.40 -23.29
CA ALA A 354 -2.08 -7.37 -22.60
C ALA A 354 -2.55 -6.27 -23.56
N PHE A 355 -1.66 -5.83 -24.46
CA PHE A 355 -1.88 -4.70 -25.36
C PHE A 355 -1.42 -5.03 -26.78
N PRO A 356 -2.23 -5.76 -27.56
CA PRO A 356 -1.86 -6.19 -28.91
C PRO A 356 -1.54 -5.03 -29.87
N HIS A 357 -2.14 -3.85 -29.64
CA HIS A 357 -2.00 -2.68 -30.50
C HIS A 357 -0.57 -2.09 -30.48
N TYR A 358 0.20 -2.27 -29.41
CA TYR A 358 1.60 -1.84 -29.35
C TYR A 358 2.53 -2.59 -30.30
N LYS A 359 2.16 -3.82 -30.68
CA LYS A 359 2.97 -4.66 -31.58
C LYS A 359 3.25 -3.98 -32.93
N LYS A 360 2.32 -3.13 -33.41
CA LYS A 360 2.47 -2.40 -34.68
C LYS A 360 3.67 -1.45 -34.69
N TRP A 361 3.97 -0.84 -33.54
CA TRP A 361 4.98 0.21 -33.42
C TRP A 361 6.26 -0.27 -32.74
N TRP A 362 6.27 -1.52 -32.26
CA TRP A 362 7.38 -2.08 -31.52
C TRP A 362 8.59 -2.33 -32.43
N PRO A 363 9.75 -1.71 -32.18
CA PRO A 363 10.93 -1.92 -33.00
C PRO A 363 11.54 -3.29 -32.74
N SER A 364 12.13 -3.90 -33.77
CA SER A 364 12.76 -5.22 -33.68
C SER A 364 13.97 -5.26 -32.73
N TRP A 365 14.56 -4.11 -32.43
CA TRP A 365 15.70 -3.98 -31.51
C TRP A 365 15.29 -3.76 -30.05
N ASP A 366 14.00 -3.57 -29.74
CA ASP A 366 13.49 -3.56 -28.37
C ASP A 366 13.08 -5.00 -27.98
N PRO A 367 13.89 -5.71 -27.17
CA PRO A 367 13.64 -7.11 -26.86
C PRO A 367 12.60 -7.31 -25.75
N ARG A 368 12.06 -6.24 -25.16
CA ARG A 368 11.17 -6.35 -23.99
C ARG A 368 9.89 -7.08 -24.38
N ARG A 369 9.55 -8.07 -23.56
CA ARG A 369 8.26 -8.78 -23.61
C ARG A 369 7.44 -8.56 -22.35
N GLN A 370 8.07 -8.04 -21.29
CA GLN A 370 7.47 -7.75 -19.99
C GLN A 370 7.95 -6.37 -19.54
N LEU A 371 7.13 -5.74 -18.71
CA LEU A 371 7.42 -4.46 -18.07
C LEU A 371 8.22 -4.69 -16.79
N ASN A 372 8.92 -3.65 -16.34
CA ASN A 372 9.54 -3.63 -15.02
C ASN A 372 8.48 -3.33 -13.95
N CYS A 373 8.92 -3.18 -12.70
CA CYS A 373 8.04 -2.78 -11.61
C CYS A 373 7.33 -1.46 -11.94
N LEU A 374 6.01 -1.49 -11.84
CA LEU A 374 5.16 -0.31 -12.02
C LEU A 374 5.49 0.70 -10.90
N GLN A 375 5.69 1.96 -11.30
CA GLN A 375 6.18 3.04 -10.45
C GLN A 375 5.04 3.96 -10.02
N THR A 376 5.32 4.80 -9.02
CA THR A 376 4.38 5.78 -8.47
C THR A 376 4.41 7.12 -9.20
N SER A 377 5.43 7.35 -10.04
CA SER A 377 5.64 8.57 -10.78
C SER A 377 5.60 8.32 -12.29
N MET A 378 5.26 9.37 -13.02
CA MET A 378 5.24 9.38 -14.48
C MET A 378 6.54 9.98 -15.04
N SER A 379 6.90 9.57 -16.24
CA SER A 379 7.91 10.28 -17.04
C SER A 379 7.41 11.65 -17.48
N SER A 380 8.30 12.65 -17.57
CA SER A 380 7.96 13.95 -18.12
C SER A 380 7.74 13.90 -19.64
N ALA A 381 6.86 14.77 -20.15
CA ALA A 381 6.66 14.94 -21.60
C ALA A 381 7.98 15.27 -22.32
N LYS A 382 8.80 16.14 -21.73
CA LYS A 382 10.15 16.51 -22.20
C LYS A 382 11.05 15.29 -22.42
N LEU A 383 10.94 14.23 -21.62
CA LEU A 383 11.70 13.00 -21.83
C LEU A 383 11.25 12.29 -23.11
N THR A 384 9.94 12.14 -23.31
CA THR A 384 9.39 11.46 -24.50
C THR A 384 9.70 12.24 -25.79
N GLU A 385 9.68 13.57 -25.74
CA GLU A 385 10.10 14.44 -26.83
C GLU A 385 11.59 14.27 -27.16
N ARG A 386 12.47 14.24 -26.15
CA ARG A 386 13.90 13.99 -26.35
C ARG A 386 14.16 12.64 -27.01
N ILE A 387 13.44 11.60 -26.61
CA ILE A 387 13.52 10.28 -27.23
C ILE A 387 13.06 10.36 -28.69
N GLN A 388 11.93 11.03 -28.96
CA GLN A 388 11.42 11.20 -30.31
C GLN A 388 12.42 11.95 -31.21
N CYS A 389 13.02 13.04 -30.74
CA CYS A 389 14.02 13.81 -31.47
C CYS A 389 15.29 12.99 -31.75
N ALA A 390 15.78 12.23 -30.76
CA ALA A 390 16.94 11.36 -30.91
C ALA A 390 16.71 10.27 -31.96
N LEU A 391 15.51 9.68 -32.00
CA LEU A 391 15.13 8.67 -32.98
C LEU A 391 14.88 9.26 -34.36
N ALA A 392 14.26 10.44 -34.46
CA ALA A 392 14.00 11.13 -35.73
C ALA A 392 15.30 11.56 -36.43
N SER A 393 16.32 11.94 -35.65
CA SER A 393 17.63 12.35 -36.16
C SER A 393 18.57 11.16 -36.45
N SER A 394 18.13 9.93 -36.18
CA SER A 394 18.91 8.72 -36.34
C SER A 394 18.56 7.97 -37.63
N GLY A 395 19.50 7.15 -38.13
CA GLY A 395 19.21 6.17 -39.18
C GLY A 395 18.19 5.12 -38.72
N ASN A 396 17.68 4.31 -39.67
CA ASN A 396 16.83 3.17 -39.36
C ASN A 396 17.56 1.87 -39.74
N PRO A 397 18.06 1.06 -38.79
CA PRO A 397 17.92 1.21 -37.34
C PRO A 397 18.84 2.30 -36.72
N PRO A 398 18.49 2.86 -35.55
CA PRO A 398 19.33 3.86 -34.88
C PRO A 398 20.71 3.31 -34.47
N PRO A 399 21.72 4.16 -34.27
CA PRO A 399 23.02 3.74 -33.72
C PRO A 399 22.87 3.04 -32.36
N LYS A 400 23.77 2.09 -32.05
CA LYS A 400 23.73 1.32 -30.79
C LYS A 400 23.72 2.20 -29.53
N SER A 401 24.38 3.35 -29.55
CA SER A 401 24.38 4.32 -28.45
C SER A 401 22.99 4.90 -28.19
N VAL A 402 22.27 5.28 -29.26
CA VAL A 402 20.90 5.79 -29.19
C VAL A 402 19.95 4.69 -28.74
N GLN A 403 20.08 3.47 -29.30
CA GLN A 403 19.29 2.33 -28.85
C GLN A 403 19.47 2.07 -27.35
N LYS A 404 20.71 2.07 -26.86
CA LYS A 404 21.01 1.89 -25.43
C LYS A 404 20.33 2.98 -24.58
N TYR A 405 20.51 4.25 -24.93
CA TYR A 405 19.87 5.38 -24.24
C TYR A 405 18.35 5.23 -24.19
N VAL A 406 17.69 5.01 -25.33
CA VAL A 406 16.23 4.87 -25.40
C VAL A 406 15.77 3.66 -24.61
N MET A 407 16.47 2.52 -24.68
CA MET A 407 16.14 1.32 -23.91
C MET A 407 16.26 1.53 -22.40
N ASP A 408 17.29 2.26 -21.95
CA ASP A 408 17.49 2.52 -20.52
C ASP A 408 16.35 3.40 -19.97
N GLU A 409 15.96 4.44 -20.69
CA GLU A 409 14.80 5.28 -20.32
C GLU A 409 13.47 4.51 -20.41
N CYS A 410 13.27 3.71 -21.46
CA CYS A 410 12.07 2.89 -21.61
C CYS A 410 11.94 1.83 -20.51
N ARG A 411 13.04 1.25 -20.05
CA ARG A 411 13.04 0.32 -18.91
C ARG A 411 12.83 1.05 -17.59
N LYS A 412 13.42 2.24 -17.44
CA LYS A 412 13.31 3.04 -16.22
C LYS A 412 11.88 3.49 -15.98
N TRP A 413 11.19 3.98 -17.01
CA TRP A 413 9.86 4.57 -16.90
C TRP A 413 8.73 3.71 -17.48
N ASN A 414 9.01 2.44 -17.80
CA ASN A 414 8.06 1.53 -18.45
C ASN A 414 7.39 2.10 -19.71
N LEU A 415 8.15 2.86 -20.52
CA LEU A 415 7.61 3.48 -21.74
C LEU A 415 7.27 2.42 -22.80
N VAL A 416 6.17 2.64 -23.50
CA VAL A 416 5.63 1.77 -24.55
C VAL A 416 5.55 2.51 -25.88
N TRP A 417 5.63 1.75 -26.99
CA TRP A 417 5.65 2.32 -28.34
C TRP A 417 4.23 2.57 -28.85
N VAL A 418 3.87 3.84 -28.98
CA VAL A 418 2.52 4.29 -29.39
C VAL A 418 2.46 4.78 -30.84
N GLY A 419 3.60 5.00 -31.47
CA GLY A 419 3.69 5.51 -32.83
C GLY A 419 5.10 5.43 -33.41
N LYS A 420 5.25 5.80 -34.68
CA LYS A 420 6.57 5.88 -35.33
C LYS A 420 7.47 6.84 -34.55
N ASN A 421 8.56 6.32 -33.99
CA ASN A 421 9.52 7.05 -33.15
C ASN A 421 8.90 7.70 -31.90
N LYS A 422 7.69 7.26 -31.48
CA LYS A 422 6.97 7.82 -30.35
C LYS A 422 6.82 6.77 -29.26
N VAL A 423 7.23 7.15 -28.06
CA VAL A 423 7.02 6.38 -26.83
C VAL A 423 6.12 7.19 -25.90
N ALA A 424 5.30 6.50 -25.12
CA ALA A 424 4.48 7.11 -24.09
C ALA A 424 4.56 6.31 -22.80
N HIS A 425 4.17 6.95 -21.70
CA HIS A 425 3.91 6.25 -20.45
C HIS A 425 2.61 5.43 -20.58
N LEU A 426 2.49 4.37 -19.78
CA LEU A 426 1.23 3.63 -19.66
C LEU A 426 0.14 4.55 -19.11
N GLU A 427 -1.07 4.43 -19.64
CA GLU A 427 -2.24 5.14 -19.11
C GLU A 427 -2.75 4.46 -17.81
N PRO A 428 -3.43 5.21 -16.92
CA PRO A 428 -3.87 4.67 -15.63
C PRO A 428 -4.72 3.40 -15.73
N ASP A 429 -5.60 3.29 -16.72
CA ASP A 429 -6.44 2.12 -16.93
C ASP A 429 -5.64 0.90 -17.40
N GLU A 430 -4.54 1.11 -18.12
CA GLU A 430 -3.59 0.04 -18.48
C GLU A 430 -2.83 -0.46 -17.24
N VAL A 431 -2.47 0.44 -16.34
CA VAL A 431 -1.81 0.10 -15.07
C VAL A 431 -2.77 -0.67 -14.15
N GLU A 432 -4.03 -0.24 -14.04
CA GLU A 432 -5.10 -0.98 -13.34
C GLU A 432 -5.23 -2.40 -13.89
N TYR A 433 -5.28 -2.54 -15.22
CA TYR A 433 -5.40 -3.82 -15.89
C TYR A 433 -4.20 -4.75 -15.60
N LEU A 434 -2.97 -4.23 -15.66
CA LEU A 434 -1.75 -5.00 -15.35
C LEU A 434 -1.66 -5.45 -13.89
N LEU A 435 -2.19 -4.64 -12.97
CA LEU A 435 -2.24 -4.94 -11.55
C LEU A 435 -3.41 -5.86 -11.17
N GLY A 436 -4.36 -6.09 -12.09
CA GLY A 436 -5.52 -6.96 -11.89
C GLY A 436 -6.68 -6.27 -11.17
N PHE A 437 -6.72 -4.94 -11.16
CA PHE A 437 -7.87 -4.16 -10.68
C PHE A 437 -8.98 -4.10 -11.74
N PRO A 438 -10.24 -3.84 -11.33
CA PRO A 438 -11.29 -3.48 -12.26
C PRO A 438 -10.91 -2.27 -13.11
N ARG A 439 -11.43 -2.20 -14.34
CA ARG A 439 -11.26 -1.03 -15.19
C ARG A 439 -11.89 0.19 -14.51
N ASP A 440 -11.21 1.32 -14.57
CA ASP A 440 -11.63 2.60 -13.99
C ASP A 440 -11.70 2.60 -12.45
N HIS A 441 -11.05 1.64 -11.78
CA HIS A 441 -11.06 1.52 -10.31
C HIS A 441 -10.62 2.80 -9.60
N THR A 442 -9.62 3.50 -10.13
CA THR A 442 -9.09 4.76 -9.57
C THR A 442 -9.58 5.99 -10.33
N ARG A 443 -10.57 5.85 -11.23
CA ARG A 443 -11.09 6.97 -12.02
C ARG A 443 -11.85 7.96 -11.13
N GLY A 444 -11.72 9.26 -11.43
CA GLY A 444 -12.29 10.34 -10.62
C GLY A 444 -11.32 10.93 -9.60
N VAL A 445 -10.07 10.47 -9.61
CA VAL A 445 -8.93 10.97 -8.83
C VAL A 445 -7.91 11.60 -9.78
N GLY A 446 -7.12 12.57 -9.29
CA GLY A 446 -6.10 13.26 -10.09
C GLY A 446 -5.07 12.29 -10.68
N LYS A 447 -4.58 12.56 -11.90
CA LYS A 447 -3.70 11.62 -12.64
C LYS A 447 -2.47 11.21 -11.80
N THR A 448 -1.81 12.16 -11.14
CA THR A 448 -0.65 11.91 -10.27
C THR A 448 -0.98 11.00 -9.09
N GLU A 449 -2.09 11.25 -8.41
CA GLU A 449 -2.54 10.44 -7.28
C GLU A 449 -2.91 9.02 -7.72
N ARG A 450 -3.51 8.85 -8.90
CA ARG A 450 -3.78 7.52 -9.48
C ARG A 450 -2.50 6.70 -9.62
N PHE A 451 -1.44 7.26 -10.20
CA PHE A 451 -0.16 6.56 -10.31
C PHE A 451 0.48 6.29 -8.94
N LYS A 452 0.42 7.25 -8.00
CA LYS A 452 0.92 7.08 -6.63
C LYS A 452 0.23 5.89 -5.94
N SER A 453 -1.10 5.83 -6.00
CA SER A 453 -1.90 4.77 -5.40
C SER A 453 -1.71 3.41 -6.08
N LEU A 454 -1.70 3.38 -7.42
CA LEU A 454 -1.50 2.13 -8.19
C LEU A 454 -0.09 1.57 -8.02
N GLY A 455 0.96 2.40 -8.09
CA GLY A 455 2.35 1.96 -7.96
C GLY A 455 2.65 1.27 -6.63
N ASN A 456 1.99 1.71 -5.55
CA ASN A 456 2.13 1.17 -4.20
C ASN A 456 1.13 0.04 -3.86
N SER A 457 0.14 -0.21 -4.72
CA SER A 457 -0.88 -1.25 -4.47
C SER A 457 -0.35 -2.68 -4.64
N PHE A 458 -1.16 -3.66 -4.24
CA PHE A 458 -0.87 -5.07 -4.53
C PHE A 458 -1.05 -5.42 -6.00
N GLN A 459 -0.31 -6.43 -6.45
CA GLN A 459 -0.66 -7.15 -7.67
C GLN A 459 -1.74 -8.18 -7.31
N VAL A 460 -2.97 -7.93 -7.75
CA VAL A 460 -4.18 -8.63 -7.31
C VAL A 460 -4.12 -10.12 -7.61
N ASP A 461 -3.65 -10.52 -8.80
CA ASP A 461 -3.63 -11.94 -9.18
C ASP A 461 -2.63 -12.78 -8.35
N THR A 462 -1.52 -12.17 -7.91
CA THR A 462 -0.50 -12.78 -7.05
C THR A 462 -1.06 -12.97 -5.65
N VAL A 463 -1.67 -11.93 -5.09
CA VAL A 463 -2.30 -12.01 -3.77
C VAL A 463 -3.47 -12.99 -3.78
N ALA A 464 -4.32 -12.95 -4.81
CA ALA A 464 -5.42 -13.88 -4.97
C ALA A 464 -4.94 -15.34 -5.08
N TYR A 465 -3.81 -15.60 -5.74
CA TYR A 465 -3.23 -16.94 -5.77
C TYR A 465 -2.92 -17.47 -4.35
N HIS A 466 -2.35 -16.63 -3.49
CA HIS A 466 -2.05 -17.01 -2.11
C HIS A 466 -3.31 -17.15 -1.25
N LEU A 467 -4.29 -16.25 -1.42
CA LEU A 467 -5.55 -16.24 -0.66
C LEU A 467 -6.56 -17.29 -1.15
N SER A 468 -6.34 -17.90 -2.31
CA SER A 468 -7.27 -18.87 -2.92
C SER A 468 -7.67 -20.02 -1.99
N VAL A 469 -6.76 -20.46 -1.12
CA VAL A 469 -7.01 -21.52 -0.12
C VAL A 469 -8.13 -21.18 0.86
N LEU A 470 -8.39 -19.90 1.10
CA LEU A 470 -9.44 -19.46 2.02
C LEU A 470 -10.84 -19.72 1.47
N LYS A 471 -10.99 -19.90 0.14
CA LYS A 471 -12.30 -20.09 -0.49
C LYS A 471 -13.02 -21.34 0.02
N ASP A 472 -12.31 -22.46 0.07
CA ASP A 472 -12.89 -23.72 0.52
C ASP A 472 -13.00 -23.80 2.04
N MET A 473 -12.14 -23.04 2.75
CA MET A 473 -12.13 -22.99 4.22
C MET A 473 -13.27 -22.15 4.80
N TYR A 474 -13.68 -21.09 4.08
CA TYR A 474 -14.69 -20.13 4.53
C TYR A 474 -15.81 -19.98 3.50
N PRO A 475 -16.67 -21.01 3.33
CA PRO A 475 -17.76 -20.98 2.35
C PRO A 475 -18.80 -19.90 2.64
N ASN A 476 -18.94 -19.49 3.91
CA ASN A 476 -19.86 -18.44 4.35
C ASN A 476 -19.24 -17.04 4.35
N GLY A 477 -18.02 -16.90 3.83
CA GLY A 477 -17.27 -15.66 3.80
C GLY A 477 -16.40 -15.40 5.03
N VAL A 478 -15.64 -14.31 4.97
CA VAL A 478 -14.57 -13.96 5.91
C VAL A 478 -14.78 -12.60 6.55
N ASN A 479 -14.30 -12.46 7.79
CA ASN A 479 -14.08 -11.17 8.43
C ASN A 479 -12.61 -10.77 8.26
N VAL A 480 -12.35 -9.57 7.75
CA VAL A 480 -11.00 -9.12 7.40
C VAL A 480 -10.62 -7.87 8.20
N LEU A 481 -9.42 -7.87 8.78
CA LEU A 481 -8.74 -6.68 9.25
C LEU A 481 -7.64 -6.33 8.24
N SER A 482 -7.83 -5.23 7.51
CA SER A 482 -6.93 -4.78 6.45
C SER A 482 -6.14 -3.58 6.94
N LEU A 483 -4.82 -3.74 7.09
CA LEU A 483 -3.91 -2.70 7.58
C LEU A 483 -3.11 -2.13 6.41
N PHE A 484 -3.05 -0.80 6.29
CA PHE A 484 -2.44 -0.11 5.15
C PHE A 484 -3.10 -0.54 3.83
N THR A 485 -4.42 -0.42 3.80
CA THR A 485 -5.29 -1.02 2.78
C THR A 485 -5.02 -0.47 1.36
N GLY A 486 -4.54 0.78 1.26
CA GLY A 486 -4.40 1.48 0.00
C GLY A 486 -5.73 1.52 -0.76
N ILE A 487 -5.69 1.16 -2.04
CA ILE A 487 -6.87 1.14 -2.92
C ILE A 487 -7.65 -0.19 -2.88
N GLY A 488 -7.45 -1.03 -1.87
CA GLY A 488 -8.25 -2.25 -1.68
C GLY A 488 -7.72 -3.49 -2.43
N GLY A 489 -6.41 -3.61 -2.62
CA GLY A 489 -5.85 -4.71 -3.42
C GLY A 489 -6.14 -6.11 -2.84
N GLY A 490 -6.24 -6.23 -1.51
CA GLY A 490 -6.58 -7.50 -0.85
C GLY A 490 -8.06 -7.84 -0.97
N GLU A 491 -8.91 -6.84 -0.83
CA GLU A 491 -10.38 -6.92 -0.92
C GLU A 491 -10.81 -7.26 -2.35
N VAL A 492 -10.21 -6.60 -3.35
CA VAL A 492 -10.42 -6.94 -4.76
C VAL A 492 -9.98 -8.37 -5.06
N ALA A 493 -8.87 -8.84 -4.48
CA ALA A 493 -8.41 -10.22 -4.64
C ALA A 493 -9.43 -11.23 -4.05
N LEU A 494 -9.93 -10.99 -2.83
CA LEU A 494 -10.96 -11.82 -2.20
C LEU A 494 -12.27 -11.83 -3.00
N HIS A 495 -12.71 -10.66 -3.46
CA HIS A 495 -13.90 -10.54 -4.30
C HIS A 495 -13.76 -11.32 -5.62
N ARG A 496 -12.62 -11.19 -6.32
CA ARG A 496 -12.35 -11.93 -7.57
C ARG A 496 -12.25 -13.44 -7.36
N LEU A 497 -11.87 -13.91 -6.17
CA LEU A 497 -11.92 -15.32 -5.80
C LEU A 497 -13.35 -15.83 -5.56
N GLY A 498 -14.33 -14.92 -5.42
CA GLY A 498 -15.70 -15.22 -5.03
C GLY A 498 -15.84 -15.50 -3.54
N ILE A 499 -14.91 -15.01 -2.72
CA ILE A 499 -14.99 -15.11 -1.25
C ILE A 499 -15.82 -13.93 -0.76
N HIS A 500 -16.96 -14.22 -0.14
CA HIS A 500 -17.79 -13.17 0.43
C HIS A 500 -17.08 -12.51 1.62
N MET A 501 -17.05 -11.19 1.65
CA MET A 501 -16.50 -10.43 2.78
C MET A 501 -17.66 -9.96 3.65
N ARG A 502 -17.79 -10.54 4.85
CA ARG A 502 -18.89 -10.25 5.78
C ARG A 502 -18.68 -8.89 6.44
N THR A 503 -17.49 -8.71 7.01
CA THR A 503 -17.04 -7.44 7.60
C THR A 503 -15.59 -7.19 7.21
N VAL A 504 -15.30 -5.96 6.78
CA VAL A 504 -13.93 -5.49 6.53
C VAL A 504 -13.69 -4.26 7.38
N VAL A 505 -12.69 -4.35 8.26
CA VAL A 505 -12.15 -3.19 8.97
C VAL A 505 -10.89 -2.76 8.24
N SER A 506 -10.96 -1.68 7.48
CA SER A 506 -9.85 -1.17 6.66
C SER A 506 -9.19 0.03 7.34
N VAL A 507 -7.88 -0.03 7.51
CA VAL A 507 -7.04 1.05 8.04
C VAL A 507 -6.22 1.63 6.90
N GLU A 508 -6.45 2.90 6.58
CA GLU A 508 -5.77 3.60 5.48
C GLU A 508 -5.69 5.10 5.77
N ILE A 509 -4.48 5.68 5.70
CA ILE A 509 -4.23 7.09 6.02
C ILE A 509 -4.65 8.04 4.89
N GLY A 510 -4.48 7.63 3.63
CA GLY A 510 -4.82 8.44 2.47
C GLY A 510 -6.33 8.53 2.25
N GLU A 511 -6.90 9.73 2.34
CA GLU A 511 -8.32 9.96 2.10
C GLU A 511 -8.74 9.56 0.68
N VAL A 512 -7.90 9.86 -0.30
CA VAL A 512 -8.12 9.47 -1.71
C VAL A 512 -8.23 7.95 -1.86
N ASN A 513 -7.36 7.19 -1.17
CA ASN A 513 -7.37 5.73 -1.18
C ASN A 513 -8.64 5.18 -0.52
N ARG A 514 -9.04 5.74 0.63
CA ARG A 514 -10.32 5.42 1.30
C ARG A 514 -11.51 5.66 0.38
N ARG A 515 -11.56 6.82 -0.29
CA ARG A 515 -12.61 7.15 -1.25
C ARG A 515 -12.67 6.16 -2.42
N ILE A 516 -11.53 5.73 -2.95
CA ILE A 516 -11.45 4.70 -4.01
C ILE A 516 -12.03 3.37 -3.50
N LEU A 517 -11.58 2.89 -2.34
CA LEU A 517 -12.07 1.64 -1.75
C LEU A 517 -13.58 1.71 -1.49
N ARG A 518 -14.06 2.78 -0.87
CA ARG A 518 -15.49 2.99 -0.58
C ARG A 518 -16.32 2.99 -1.86
N GLY A 519 -15.88 3.73 -2.87
CA GLY A 519 -16.56 3.79 -4.16
C GLY A 519 -16.66 2.41 -4.83
N TRP A 520 -15.62 1.58 -4.73
CA TRP A 520 -15.66 0.19 -5.20
C TRP A 520 -16.54 -0.70 -4.32
N TRP A 521 -16.49 -0.53 -3.00
CA TRP A 521 -17.24 -1.30 -2.02
C TRP A 521 -18.75 -1.18 -2.25
N ASP A 522 -19.25 0.06 -2.35
CA ASP A 522 -20.67 0.36 -2.55
C ASP A 522 -21.25 -0.23 -3.84
N GLN A 523 -20.39 -0.43 -4.85
CA GLN A 523 -20.78 -1.00 -6.14
C GLN A 523 -20.78 -2.53 -6.17
N THR A 524 -20.02 -3.18 -5.29
CA THR A 524 -19.66 -4.60 -5.46
C THR A 524 -19.95 -5.49 -4.26
N GLN A 525 -20.00 -4.93 -3.05
CA GLN A 525 -20.10 -5.70 -1.81
C GLN A 525 -21.43 -5.46 -1.10
N THR A 526 -21.87 -6.47 -0.34
CA THR A 526 -23.07 -6.40 0.50
C THR A 526 -22.76 -6.48 2.00
N GLY A 527 -21.48 -6.66 2.35
CA GLY A 527 -21.03 -6.73 3.73
C GLY A 527 -20.82 -5.34 4.36
N THR A 528 -20.29 -5.33 5.57
CA THR A 528 -20.02 -4.10 6.32
C THR A 528 -18.57 -3.66 6.11
N LEU A 529 -18.37 -2.43 5.62
CA LEU A 529 -17.07 -1.76 5.61
C LEU A 529 -16.97 -0.79 6.79
N ILE A 530 -15.87 -0.88 7.55
CA ILE A 530 -15.53 0.05 8.63
C ILE A 530 -14.18 0.63 8.30
N GLU A 531 -14.14 1.94 8.08
CA GLU A 531 -12.91 2.63 7.73
C GLU A 531 -12.29 3.33 8.94
N ILE A 532 -10.98 3.19 9.09
CA ILE A 532 -10.20 3.80 10.14
C ILE A 532 -9.03 4.55 9.47
N ALA A 533 -8.82 5.81 9.85
CA ALA A 533 -7.79 6.63 9.21
C ALA A 533 -6.37 6.24 9.63
N ASP A 534 -6.13 6.08 10.93
CA ASP A 534 -4.78 5.81 11.47
C ASP A 534 -4.76 4.50 12.26
N VAL A 535 -3.74 3.68 12.02
CA VAL A 535 -3.47 2.46 12.79
C VAL A 535 -3.25 2.76 14.27
N LYS A 536 -2.75 3.95 14.62
CA LYS A 536 -2.61 4.38 16.02
C LYS A 536 -3.96 4.49 16.74
N SER A 537 -5.04 4.69 16.00
CA SER A 537 -6.38 4.70 16.56
C SER A 537 -6.95 3.29 16.80
N LEU A 538 -6.27 2.24 16.35
CA LEU A 538 -6.67 0.84 16.55
C LEU A 538 -6.11 0.33 17.89
N THR A 539 -6.72 0.76 18.99
CA THR A 539 -6.35 0.33 20.35
C THR A 539 -6.86 -1.09 20.65
N ASP A 540 -6.26 -1.73 21.66
CA ASP A 540 -6.66 -3.07 22.12
C ASP A 540 -8.17 -3.14 22.45
N ASP A 541 -8.72 -2.10 23.07
CA ASP A 541 -10.15 -2.00 23.41
C ASP A 541 -11.04 -1.96 22.15
N ARG A 542 -10.61 -1.24 21.10
CA ARG A 542 -11.35 -1.20 19.83
C ARG A 542 -11.29 -2.54 19.12
N ILE A 543 -10.13 -3.19 19.10
CA ILE A 543 -9.98 -4.54 18.54
C ILE A 543 -10.89 -5.51 19.30
N ALA A 544 -10.86 -5.51 20.63
CA ALA A 544 -11.70 -6.34 21.47
C ALA A 544 -13.20 -6.08 21.22
N THR A 545 -13.58 -4.83 20.95
CA THR A 545 -14.95 -4.46 20.57
C THR A 545 -15.35 -5.03 19.22
N PHE A 546 -14.48 -4.94 18.20
CA PHE A 546 -14.75 -5.57 16.91
C PHE A 546 -14.83 -7.10 17.01
N VAL A 547 -13.97 -7.73 17.81
CA VAL A 547 -14.01 -9.18 18.05
C VAL A 547 -15.33 -9.57 18.72
N ARG A 548 -15.78 -8.85 19.75
CA ARG A 548 -17.07 -9.09 20.43
C ARG A 548 -18.26 -8.89 19.49
N ARG A 549 -18.20 -7.90 18.58
CA ARG A 549 -19.30 -7.57 17.67
C ARG A 549 -19.40 -8.51 16.48
N PHE A 550 -18.28 -8.87 15.88
CA PHE A 550 -18.25 -9.61 14.60
C PHE A 550 -17.83 -11.07 14.73
N GLY A 551 -17.44 -11.53 15.92
CA GLY A 551 -16.99 -12.90 16.17
C GLY A 551 -15.52 -13.16 15.82
N GLY A 552 -14.70 -12.10 15.83
CA GLY A 552 -13.27 -12.17 15.49
C GLY A 552 -12.97 -11.98 14.01
N PHE A 553 -11.67 -11.96 13.67
CA PHE A 553 -11.17 -11.83 12.31
C PHE A 553 -10.63 -13.17 11.81
N ASP A 554 -10.98 -13.51 10.57
CA ASP A 554 -10.51 -14.71 9.89
C ASP A 554 -9.17 -14.45 9.17
N LEU A 555 -9.00 -13.22 8.67
CA LEU A 555 -7.80 -12.76 7.96
C LEU A 555 -7.35 -11.38 8.44
N VAL A 556 -6.07 -11.24 8.75
CA VAL A 556 -5.37 -9.97 8.97
C VAL A 556 -4.38 -9.76 7.82
N ILE A 557 -4.66 -8.80 6.95
CA ILE A 557 -3.85 -8.55 5.75
C ILE A 557 -3.23 -7.16 5.81
N GLY A 558 -2.00 -7.01 5.34
CA GLY A 558 -1.40 -5.70 5.18
C GLY A 558 -0.14 -5.68 4.34
N GLY A 559 0.17 -4.50 3.79
CA GLY A 559 1.40 -4.24 3.04
C GLY A 559 2.27 -3.24 3.79
N SER A 560 3.56 -3.22 3.49
CA SER A 560 4.41 -2.16 4.02
C SER A 560 3.98 -0.82 3.38
N PRO A 561 3.79 0.26 4.18
CA PRO A 561 3.61 1.59 3.61
C PRO A 561 4.90 1.94 2.86
N CYS A 562 4.84 1.89 1.54
CA CYS A 562 5.99 1.79 0.63
C CYS A 562 6.91 3.04 0.59
N ASN A 563 6.78 3.99 1.51
CA ASN A 563 7.46 5.28 1.42
C ASN A 563 8.77 5.37 2.24
N ASN A 564 9.05 4.44 3.16
CA ASN A 564 10.23 4.55 4.04
C ASN A 564 11.26 3.40 3.99
N LEU A 565 10.98 2.29 3.31
CA LEU A 565 11.82 1.08 3.43
C LEU A 565 12.36 0.49 2.11
N ALA A 566 12.08 1.04 0.93
CA ALA A 566 12.57 0.45 -0.33
C ALA A 566 12.75 1.42 -1.53
N GLY A 567 13.94 1.39 -2.14
CA GLY A 567 14.17 1.72 -3.56
C GLY A 567 13.81 3.15 -4.04
N SER A 568 13.68 3.29 -5.37
CA SER A 568 13.54 4.55 -6.13
C SER A 568 12.31 5.42 -5.82
N ASN A 569 11.49 5.03 -4.85
CA ASN A 569 10.32 5.80 -4.38
C ASN A 569 10.65 6.79 -3.24
N ARG A 570 11.93 7.10 -2.98
CA ARG A 570 12.41 8.01 -1.93
C ARG A 570 11.99 9.48 -2.06
N HIS A 571 11.11 9.84 -2.99
CA HIS A 571 10.81 11.24 -3.31
C HIS A 571 9.68 11.86 -2.46
N HIS A 572 8.82 11.08 -1.81
CA HIS A 572 7.75 11.62 -0.96
C HIS A 572 7.63 10.85 0.37
N ARG A 573 7.60 11.59 1.49
CA ARG A 573 7.63 11.07 2.87
C ARG A 573 6.24 10.87 3.49
N ASP A 574 5.20 10.63 2.70
CA ASP A 574 3.83 10.51 3.27
C ASP A 574 3.52 9.06 3.62
N GLY A 575 3.02 8.75 4.81
CA GLY A 575 2.46 7.41 5.09
C GLY A 575 3.03 6.65 6.28
N LEU A 576 3.45 7.34 7.35
CA LEU A 576 3.63 6.79 8.70
C LEU A 576 2.86 7.62 9.73
#